data_AF-A0A3D6CMD0-F1
#
_entry.id   AF-A0A3D6CMD0-F1
#
_cell.length_a   1.000
_cell.length_b   1.000
_cell.length_c   1.000
_cell.angle_alpha   90.00
_cell.angle_beta   90.00
_cell.angle_gamma   90.00
#
_symmetry.space_group_name_H-M   'P 1'
#
loop_
_entity.id
_entity.type
_entity.pdbx_description
1 polymer ?
#
loop_
_entity_poly.entity_id
_entity_poly.type
_entity_poly.pdbx_seq_one_letter_code
_entity_poly.pdbx_strand_id
1 'polypeptide(L)' 'EKDVFGNIEVPMQKVGKLIVPDAKEVKINNRARSAKLRIATLKK' A
#
# COMPACT_ATOMS: atom_id res chain seq x y z
N GLU A 1 16.20 -14.29 7.42
CA GLU A 1 17.28 -13.36 7.82
C GLU A 1 17.41 -12.21 6.82
N LYS A 2 18.24 -11.20 7.13
CA LYS A 2 18.81 -10.25 6.16
C LYS A 2 20.16 -10.81 5.70
N ASP A 3 20.44 -10.77 4.40
CA ASP A 3 21.79 -11.07 3.91
C ASP A 3 22.80 -10.02 4.39
N VAL A 4 24.10 -10.34 4.30
CA VAL A 4 25.23 -9.47 4.69
C VAL A 4 25.20 -8.09 4.00
N PHE A 5 24.49 -7.97 2.87
CA PHE A 5 24.28 -6.73 2.11
C PHE A 5 22.97 -6.00 2.43
N GLY A 6 22.19 -6.45 3.41
CA GLY A 6 20.93 -5.82 3.84
C GLY A 6 19.75 -6.05 2.90
N ASN A 7 19.93 -6.86 1.85
CA ASN A 7 18.85 -7.29 0.98
C ASN A 7 17.94 -8.25 1.75
N ILE A 8 16.64 -7.93 1.77
CA ILE A 8 15.60 -8.81 2.30
C ILE A 8 14.89 -9.38 1.08
N GLU A 9 14.94 -10.70 0.91
CA GLU A 9 14.10 -11.40 -0.05
C GLU A 9 12.66 -11.42 0.48
N VAL A 10 11.93 -10.35 0.18
CA VAL A 10 10.50 -10.28 0.46
C VAL A 10 9.77 -10.91 -0.74
N PRO A 11 8.88 -11.90 -0.53
CA PRO A 11 8.14 -12.55 -1.62
C PRO A 11 7.14 -11.61 -2.31
N MET A 12 6.77 -10.51 -1.64
CA MET A 12 5.86 -9.49 -2.14
C MET A 12 6.58 -8.15 -2.28
N GLN A 13 6.53 -7.57 -3.47
CA GLN A 13 7.01 -6.23 -3.73
C GLN A 13 5.85 -5.24 -3.56
N LYS A 14 6.05 -4.22 -2.71
CA LYS A 14 5.07 -3.13 -2.56
C LYS A 14 4.91 -2.38 -3.89
N VAL A 15 3.68 -2.15 -4.32
CA VAL A 15 3.40 -1.42 -5.56
C VAL A 15 2.83 -0.05 -5.21
N GLY A 16 3.58 0.99 -5.59
CA GLY A 16 3.16 2.38 -5.46
C GLY A 16 3.23 2.96 -4.04
N LYS A 17 2.54 4.09 -3.87
CA LYS A 17 2.38 4.83 -2.61
C LYS A 17 1.02 4.51 -1.99
N LEU A 18 0.81 5.01 -0.77
CA LEU A 18 -0.49 4.92 -0.09
C LEU A 18 -1.56 5.68 -0.87
N ILE A 19 -2.62 5.00 -1.26
CA ILE A 19 -3.77 5.63 -1.94
C ILE A 19 -4.80 6.00 -0.88
N VAL A 20 -5.21 7.27 -0.88
CA VAL A 20 -6.20 7.87 0.02
C VAL A 20 -7.37 8.37 -0.84
N PRO A 21 -8.62 8.27 -0.35
CA PRO A 21 -9.79 8.74 -1.10
C PRO A 21 -9.79 10.25 -1.30
N ASP A 22 -10.46 10.68 -2.36
CA ASP A 22 -10.54 12.09 -2.74
C ASP A 22 -11.55 12.86 -1.87
N ALA A 23 -11.36 14.17 -1.73
CA ALA A 23 -12.18 15.00 -0.85
C ALA A 23 -13.67 15.01 -1.24
N LYS A 24 -13.97 14.89 -2.54
CA LYS A 24 -15.34 14.78 -3.06
C LYS A 24 -16.02 13.49 -2.60
N GLU A 25 -15.27 12.40 -2.60
CA GLU A 25 -15.76 11.07 -2.23
C GLU A 25 -16.00 10.97 -0.72
N VAL A 26 -15.12 11.57 0.10
CA VAL A 26 -15.30 11.68 1.55
C VAL A 26 -16.56 12.47 1.93
N LYS A 27 -16.95 13.47 1.13
CA LYS A 27 -18.17 14.27 1.37
C LYS A 27 -19.46 13.49 1.08
N ILE A 28 -19.43 12.60 0.08
CA ILE A 28 -20.57 11.75 -0.29
C ILE A 28 -20.65 10.52 0.62
N ASN A 29 -19.50 9.95 1.01
CA ASN A 29 -19.39 8.79 1.86
C ASN A 29 -18.46 9.05 3.05
N ASN A 30 -19.05 9.43 4.18
CA ASN A 30 -18.32 9.68 5.43
C ASN A 30 -17.50 8.46 5.91
N ARG A 31 -17.84 7.23 5.50
CA ARG A 31 -17.08 6.02 5.84
C ARG A 31 -15.76 5.89 5.07
N ALA A 32 -15.64 6.56 3.92
CA ALA A 32 -14.40 6.54 3.14
C ALA A 32 -13.28 7.36 3.82
N ARG A 33 -13.60 8.27 4.76
CA ARG A 33 -12.63 9.19 5.37
C ARG A 33 -11.36 8.53 5.94
N SER A 34 -11.47 7.30 6.43
CA SER A 34 -10.35 6.56 7.03
C SER A 34 -9.74 5.49 6.10
N ALA A 35 -10.29 5.30 4.90
CA ALA A 35 -9.86 4.25 3.99
C ALA A 35 -8.42 4.52 3.51
N LYS A 36 -7.60 3.46 3.55
CA LYS A 36 -6.20 3.47 3.12
C LYS A 36 -5.96 2.21 2.30
N LEU A 37 -5.77 2.37 1.00
CA LEU A 37 -5.52 1.23 0.11
C LEU A 37 -4.00 0.97 0.03
N ARG A 38 -3.63 -0.28 0.26
CA ARG A 38 -2.25 -0.79 0.13
C ARG A 38 -2.24 -1.94 -0.85
N ILE A 39 -1.30 -1.92 -1.79
CA ILE A 39 -1.19 -2.92 -2.86
C ILE A 39 0.23 -3.49 -2.84
N ALA A 40 0.33 -4.81 -2.98
CA ALA A 40 1.59 -5.51 -3.19
C ALA A 40 1.39 -6.56 -4.28
N THR A 41 2.42 -6.78 -5.09
CA THR A 41 2.44 -7.82 -6.11
C THR A 41 3.39 -8.93 -5.68
N LEU A 42 3.01 -10.18 -5.95
CA LEU A 42 3.92 -11.31 -5.82
C LEU A 42 5.03 -11.14 -6.86
N LYS A 43 6.28 -11.17 -6.39
CA LYS A 43 7.44 -11.18 -7.27
C LYS A 43 7.49 -12.57 -7.91
N LYS A 44 7.32 -12.66 -9.23
CA LYS A 44 7.53 -13.91 -9.98
C LYS A 44 9.02 -14.20 -10.10
#